data_AF-A0A2J8M2N4-F1
#
_entry.id   AF-A0A2J8M2N4-F1
#
_cell.length_a   1.000
_cell.length_b   1.000
_cell.length_c   1.000
_cell.angle_alpha   90.00
_cell.angle_beta   90.00
_cell.angle_gamma   90.00
#
_symmetry.space_group_name_H-M   'P 1'
#
loop_
_entity.id
_entity.type
_entity.pdbx_description
1 polymer ?
#
loop_
_entity_poly.entity_id
_entity_poly.type
_entity_poly.pdbx_seq_one_letter_code
_entity_poly.pdbx_strand_id
1 'polypeptide(L)'
;MFPLKDAEMGAFTFFASALPHDVCGSNGLPLTPNSIKILGRFQILKTITHPRLCQYVDISRGKHERLVVVAEHCERSLEDLLRERKPVSCSTVLCIAFEVLQGLQYMNKHGIVHRALSPHNILLDRKGHIKLAKFGLYHMTAHGDDVDFPIGYPSYLAP
;
A
#
# COMPACT_ATOMS: atom_id res chain seq x y z
N MET A 1 16.44 -13.01 -1.50
CA MET A 1 15.48 -12.30 -2.35
C MET A 1 14.69 -13.36 -3.10
N PHE A 2 13.42 -13.59 -2.78
CA PHE A 2 12.60 -14.48 -3.60
C PHE A 2 12.42 -13.79 -4.96
N PRO A 3 12.72 -14.45 -6.09
CA PRO A 3 12.48 -13.85 -7.39
C PRO A 3 10.97 -13.56 -7.50
N LEU A 4 10.63 -12.29 -7.77
CA LEU A 4 9.34 -11.94 -8.35
C LEU A 4 9.24 -12.81 -9.61
N LYS A 5 8.43 -13.87 -9.58
CA LYS A 5 8.40 -14.89 -10.65
C LYS A 5 7.85 -14.29 -11.96
N ASP A 6 6.58 -14.57 -12.26
CA ASP A 6 5.85 -13.99 -13.39
C ASP A 6 5.07 -12.72 -12.98
N ALA A 7 5.46 -12.11 -11.85
CA ALA A 7 4.77 -10.98 -11.27
C ALA A 7 5.12 -9.69 -12.02
N GLU A 8 4.11 -8.94 -12.43
CA GLU A 8 4.29 -7.60 -12.97
C GLU A 8 4.67 -6.62 -11.87
N MET A 9 5.34 -5.52 -12.25
CA MET A 9 5.71 -4.47 -11.33
C MET A 9 4.83 -3.25 -11.54
N GLY A 10 4.24 -2.76 -10.46
CA GLY A 10 3.56 -1.49 -10.40
C GLY A 10 4.40 -0.49 -9.63
N ALA A 11 4.33 0.77 -10.04
CA ALA A 11 4.87 1.88 -9.28
C ALA A 11 3.76 2.87 -8.94
N PHE A 12 3.74 3.35 -7.71
CA PHE A 12 2.92 4.50 -7.35
C PHE A 12 3.79 5.60 -6.76
N THR A 13 3.42 6.84 -7.07
CA THR A 13 4.15 8.04 -6.65
C THR A 13 3.29 8.85 -5.71
N PHE A 14 3.91 9.40 -4.67
CA PHE A 14 3.30 10.40 -3.79
C PHE A 14 4.38 11.36 -3.28
N PHE A 15 3.95 12.41 -2.58
CA PHE A 15 4.84 13.43 -2.02
C PHE A 15 4.72 13.39 -0.50
N ALA A 16 5.85 13.41 0.20
CA ALA A 16 5.86 13.66 1.64
C ALA A 16 5.55 15.12 1.90
N SER A 17 4.94 15.42 3.05
CA SER A 17 4.72 16.80 3.47
C SER A 17 6.06 17.49 3.65
N ALA A 18 6.18 18.69 3.10
CA ALA A 18 7.40 19.48 3.23
C ALA A 18 7.44 20.11 4.62
N LEU A 19 8.61 20.08 5.24
CA LEU A 19 8.86 20.93 6.40
C LEU A 19 8.91 22.39 5.93
N PRO A 20 8.42 23.35 6.75
CA PRO A 20 8.65 24.77 6.50
C PRO A 20 10.16 25.07 6.34
N HIS A 21 10.50 26.21 5.74
CA HIS A 21 11.90 26.62 5.64
C HIS A 21 12.52 26.84 7.04
N ASP A 22 13.81 26.52 7.20
CA ASP A 22 14.64 26.75 8.40
C ASP A 22 14.08 26.19 9.73
N VAL A 23 13.69 24.91 9.75
CA VAL A 23 13.37 24.20 11.01
C VAL A 23 14.53 23.33 11.50
N CYS A 24 15.01 23.67 12.69
CA CYS A 24 15.94 22.86 13.47
C CYS A 24 15.21 22.08 14.57
N GLY A 25 15.71 20.88 14.90
CA GLY A 25 15.30 20.14 16.08
C GLY A 25 15.77 20.81 17.38
N SER A 26 15.37 20.23 18.52
CA SER A 26 15.75 20.71 19.86
C SER A 26 17.27 20.71 20.11
N ASN A 27 18.03 19.97 19.30
CA ASN A 27 19.50 19.90 19.31
C ASN A 27 20.16 20.88 18.33
N GLY A 28 19.41 21.74 17.65
CA GLY A 28 19.92 22.70 16.68
C GLY A 28 20.29 22.11 15.32
N LEU A 29 20.09 20.80 15.10
CA LEU A 29 20.34 20.16 13.79
C LEU A 29 19.11 20.28 12.89
N PRO A 30 19.28 20.32 11.55
CA PRO A 30 18.16 20.29 10.62
C PRO A 30 17.25 19.10 10.89
N LEU A 31 15.95 19.31 10.85
CA LEU A 31 15.00 18.22 10.97
C LEU A 31 15.21 17.21 9.83
N THR A 32 15.07 15.92 10.18
CA THR A 32 15.09 14.85 9.17
C THR A 32 13.87 15.00 8.26
N PRO A 33 14.04 15.11 6.92
CA PRO A 33 12.90 15.27 6.01
C PRO A 33 11.89 14.12 6.14
N ASN A 34 10.61 14.43 5.96
CA ASN A 34 9.54 13.45 6.07
C ASN A 34 9.73 12.30 5.08
N SER A 35 10.19 12.58 3.85
CA SER A 35 10.54 11.53 2.89
C SER A 35 11.62 10.56 3.39
N ILE A 36 12.61 11.02 4.17
CA ILE A 36 13.65 10.15 4.76
C ILE A 36 13.06 9.29 5.88
N LYS A 37 12.20 9.86 6.73
CA LYS A 37 11.48 9.08 7.76
C LYS A 37 10.63 7.98 7.11
N ILE A 38 9.95 8.30 6.00
CA ILE A 38 9.16 7.33 5.23
C ILE A 38 10.03 6.22 4.64
N LEU A 39 11.19 6.54 4.05
CA LEU A 39 12.14 5.54 3.54
C LEU A 39 12.57 4.56 4.64
N GLY A 40 12.83 5.07 5.85
CA GLY A 40 13.19 4.25 7.01
C GLY A 40 12.06 3.30 7.41
N ARG A 41 10.84 3.81 7.57
CA ARG A 41 9.66 2.99 7.92
C ARG A 41 9.25 2.01 6.83
N PHE A 42 9.56 2.29 5.57
CA PHE A 42 9.28 1.37 4.46
C PHE A 42 10.06 0.06 4.56
N GLN A 43 11.24 0.03 5.20
CA GLN A 43 12.12 -1.15 5.16
C GLN A 43 11.46 -2.42 5.71
N ILE A 44 10.63 -2.30 6.76
CA ILE A 44 9.90 -3.45 7.30
C ILE A 44 8.88 -4.02 6.31
N LEU A 45 8.33 -3.18 5.42
CA LEU A 45 7.34 -3.63 4.43
C LEU A 45 7.96 -4.55 3.38
N LYS A 46 9.28 -4.46 3.15
CA LYS A 46 10.02 -5.39 2.28
C LYS A 46 10.10 -6.80 2.86
N THR A 47 9.98 -6.95 4.18
CA THR A 47 10.02 -8.26 4.85
C THR A 47 8.65 -8.92 4.94
N ILE A 48 7.58 -8.20 4.57
CA ILE A 48 6.22 -8.72 4.55
C ILE A 48 6.04 -9.58 3.30
N THR A 49 5.75 -10.87 3.51
CA THR A 49 5.50 -11.83 2.44
C THR A 49 4.29 -12.68 2.79
N HIS A 50 3.24 -12.57 1.99
CA HIS A 50 2.00 -13.32 2.16
C HIS A 50 1.32 -13.52 0.79
N PRO A 51 0.71 -14.69 0.50
CA PRO A 51 0.08 -14.95 -0.81
C PRO A 51 -1.05 -13.98 -1.16
N ARG A 52 -1.66 -13.31 -0.18
CA ARG A 52 -2.76 -12.34 -0.37
C ARG A 52 -2.32 -10.87 -0.29
N LEU A 53 -1.02 -10.59 -0.27
CA LEU A 53 -0.47 -9.23 -0.28
C LEU A 53 0.46 -9.08 -1.49
N CYS A 54 0.46 -7.91 -2.11
CA CYS A 54 1.45 -7.56 -3.12
C CYS A 54 2.82 -7.39 -2.46
N GLN A 55 3.85 -8.10 -2.94
CA GLN A 55 5.20 -7.96 -2.42
C GLN A 55 5.76 -6.55 -2.70
N TYR A 56 6.19 -5.83 -1.65
CA TYR A 56 6.96 -4.60 -1.83
C TYR A 56 8.38 -4.93 -2.29
N VAL A 57 8.84 -4.21 -3.31
CA VAL A 57 10.15 -4.41 -3.95
C VAL A 57 11.14 -3.37 -3.44
N ASP A 58 10.84 -2.10 -3.67
CA ASP A 58 11.70 -1.02 -3.24
C ASP A 58 10.99 0.33 -3.19
N ILE A 59 11.67 1.32 -2.63
CA ILE A 59 11.24 2.71 -2.60
C ILE A 59 12.41 3.62 -2.99
N SER A 60 12.15 4.63 -3.80
CA SER A 60 13.13 5.64 -4.17
C SER A 60 12.64 7.04 -3.85
N ARG A 61 13.57 7.91 -3.45
CA ARG A 61 13.31 9.33 -3.22
C ARG A 61 13.82 10.14 -4.41
N GLY A 62 12.95 11.00 -4.92
CA GLY A 62 13.24 11.97 -5.98
C GLY A 62 13.39 13.39 -5.45
N LYS A 63 13.34 14.36 -6.38
CA LYS A 63 13.32 15.79 -6.04
C LYS A 63 11.99 16.20 -5.39
N HIS A 64 12.02 17.27 -4.60
CA HIS A 64 10.84 17.90 -3.99
C HIS A 64 9.98 16.92 -3.17
N GLU A 65 10.60 16.15 -2.27
CA GLU A 65 9.90 15.18 -1.39
C GLU A 65 9.09 14.09 -2.13
N ARG A 66 9.32 13.90 -3.43
CA ARG A 66 8.69 12.84 -4.22
C ARG A 66 9.22 11.48 -3.81
N LEU A 67 8.31 10.53 -3.60
CA LEU A 67 8.61 9.12 -3.35
C LEU A 67 7.96 8.25 -4.41
N VAL A 68 8.72 7.29 -4.94
CA VAL A 68 8.23 6.28 -5.88
C VAL A 68 8.38 4.92 -5.22
N VAL A 69 7.26 4.25 -4.99
CA VAL A 69 7.20 2.91 -4.38
C VAL A 69 6.93 1.88 -5.47
N VAL A 70 7.77 0.85 -5.50
CA VAL A 70 7.68 -0.27 -6.44
C VAL A 70 7.19 -1.51 -5.69
N ALA A 71 6.16 -2.15 -6.22
CA ALA A 71 5.58 -3.37 -5.66
C ALA A 71 5.13 -4.30 -6.78
N GLU A 72 4.89 -5.56 -6.43
CA GLU A 72 4.13 -6.50 -7.26
C GLU A 72 2.77 -5.90 -7.65
N HIS A 73 2.38 -6.15 -8.89
CA HIS A 73 1.13 -5.72 -9.48
C HIS A 73 0.47 -6.88 -10.24
N CYS A 74 -0.84 -6.75 -10.44
CA CYS A 74 -1.62 -7.63 -11.29
C CYS A 74 -2.52 -6.76 -12.17
N GLU A 75 -2.64 -7.12 -13.44
CA GLU A 75 -3.36 -6.34 -14.47
C GLU A 75 -4.81 -6.02 -14.11
N ARG A 76 -5.46 -6.90 -13.34
CA ARG A 76 -6.89 -6.78 -13.01
C ARG A 76 -7.11 -6.45 -11.55
N SER A 77 -8.07 -5.57 -11.31
CA SER A 77 -8.60 -5.26 -9.98
C SER A 77 -10.05 -5.71 -9.82
N LEU A 78 -10.53 -5.76 -8.57
CA LEU A 78 -11.93 -6.01 -8.26
C LEU A 78 -12.82 -4.93 -8.87
N GLU A 79 -12.34 -3.68 -8.95
CA GLU A 79 -13.03 -2.61 -9.67
C GLU A 79 -13.29 -2.98 -11.15
N ASP A 80 -12.30 -3.56 -11.83
CA ASP A 80 -12.46 -3.95 -13.24
C ASP A 80 -13.50 -5.07 -13.38
N LEU A 81 -13.52 -6.00 -12.43
CA LEU A 81 -14.54 -7.06 -12.36
C LEU A 81 -15.94 -6.50 -12.13
N LEU A 82 -16.09 -5.50 -11.25
CA LEU A 82 -17.36 -4.81 -11.01
C LEU A 82 -17.82 -4.02 -12.26
N ARG A 83 -16.88 -3.42 -13.00
CA ARG A 83 -17.19 -2.65 -14.22
C ARG A 83 -17.74 -3.51 -15.35
N GLU A 84 -17.41 -4.80 -15.40
CA GLU A 84 -17.97 -5.72 -16.40
C GLU A 84 -19.49 -5.90 -16.29
N ARG A 85 -20.09 -5.57 -15.13
CA ARG A 85 -21.54 -5.73 -14.85
C ARG A 85 -22.07 -7.14 -15.11
N LYS A 86 -21.21 -8.15 -15.08
CA LYS A 86 -21.60 -9.55 -15.20
C LYS A 86 -22.02 -10.10 -13.84
N PRO A 87 -23.06 -10.96 -13.77
CA PRO A 87 -23.39 -11.66 -12.55
C PRO A 87 -22.19 -12.45 -12.03
N VAL A 88 -21.88 -12.29 -10.74
CA VAL A 88 -20.84 -13.04 -10.04
C VAL A 88 -21.50 -14.06 -9.13
N SER A 89 -21.03 -15.31 -9.15
CA SER A 89 -21.60 -16.35 -8.29
C SER A 89 -21.37 -16.03 -6.81
N CYS A 90 -22.31 -16.43 -5.94
CA CYS A 90 -22.14 -16.30 -4.48
C CYS A 90 -20.85 -16.98 -3.99
N SER A 91 -20.51 -18.14 -4.57
CA SER A 91 -19.27 -18.86 -4.25
C SER A 91 -18.04 -18.02 -4.55
N THR A 92 -18.00 -17.32 -5.69
CA THR A 92 -16.91 -16.42 -6.04
C THR A 92 -16.80 -15.26 -5.04
N VAL A 93 -17.93 -14.63 -4.67
CA VAL A 93 -17.94 -13.55 -3.67
C VAL A 93 -17.37 -14.03 -2.34
N LEU A 94 -17.78 -15.21 -1.86
CA LEU A 94 -17.28 -15.80 -0.62
C LEU A 94 -15.77 -16.09 -0.69
N CYS A 95 -15.29 -16.65 -1.81
CA CYS A 95 -13.86 -16.88 -2.01
C CYS A 95 -13.05 -15.57 -1.94
N ILE A 96 -13.51 -14.52 -2.63
CA ILE A 96 -12.85 -13.20 -2.61
C ILE A 96 -12.83 -12.64 -1.18
N ALA A 97 -13.97 -12.64 -0.49
CA ALA A 97 -14.06 -12.13 0.88
C ALA A 97 -13.14 -12.90 1.84
N PHE A 98 -13.10 -14.23 1.74
CA PHE A 98 -12.24 -15.07 2.55
C PHE A 98 -10.76 -14.75 2.33
N GLU A 99 -10.33 -14.63 1.08
CA GLU A 99 -8.94 -14.32 0.75
C GLU A 99 -8.52 -12.89 1.17
N VAL A 100 -9.43 -11.91 1.06
CA VAL A 100 -9.23 -10.57 1.62
C VAL A 100 -9.03 -10.65 3.13
N LEU A 101 -9.89 -11.40 3.84
CA LEU A 101 -9.79 -11.57 5.29
C LEU A 101 -8.50 -12.26 5.71
N GLN A 102 -7.98 -13.22 4.94
CA GLN A 102 -6.66 -13.81 5.19
C GLN A 102 -5.54 -12.76 5.12
N GLY A 103 -5.54 -11.90 4.10
CA GLY A 103 -4.60 -10.80 3.99
C GLY A 103 -4.70 -9.82 5.16
N LEU A 104 -5.92 -9.42 5.52
CA LEU A 104 -6.17 -8.54 6.67
C LEU A 104 -5.72 -9.15 8.00
N GLN A 105 -6.01 -10.44 8.23
CA GLN A 105 -5.58 -11.15 9.43
C GLN A 105 -4.06 -11.16 9.55
N TYR A 106 -3.34 -11.42 8.45
CA TYR A 106 -1.89 -11.40 8.44
C TYR A 106 -1.34 -10.01 8.80
N MET A 107 -1.89 -8.95 8.20
CA MET A 107 -1.46 -7.57 8.48
C MET A 107 -1.70 -7.18 9.95
N ASN A 108 -2.87 -7.53 10.48
CA ASN A 108 -3.21 -7.28 11.89
C ASN A 108 -2.21 -7.94 12.85
N LYS A 109 -1.76 -9.17 12.55
CA LYS A 109 -0.72 -9.86 13.33
C LYS A 109 0.65 -9.15 13.31
N HIS A 110 0.90 -8.34 12.29
CA HIS A 110 2.14 -7.54 12.13
C HIS A 110 1.96 -6.08 12.54
N GLY A 111 0.82 -5.71 13.14
CA GLY A 111 0.54 -4.31 13.52
C GLY A 111 0.35 -3.36 12.33
N ILE A 112 0.07 -3.88 11.14
CA ILE A 112 -0.15 -3.10 9.92
C ILE A 112 -1.65 -2.98 9.67
N VAL A 113 -2.12 -1.74 9.46
CA VAL A 113 -3.51 -1.46 9.09
C VAL A 113 -3.54 -0.95 7.66
N HIS A 114 -4.38 -1.55 6.81
CA HIS A 114 -4.41 -1.22 5.38
C HIS A 114 -4.83 0.23 5.10
N ARG A 115 -5.88 0.72 5.79
CA ARG A 115 -6.54 2.07 5.69
C ARG A 115 -6.97 2.56 4.30
N ALA A 116 -6.55 1.91 3.23
CA ALA A 116 -6.87 2.22 1.84
C ALA A 116 -7.49 1.02 1.12
N LEU A 117 -8.21 0.15 1.83
CA LEU A 117 -8.87 -1.00 1.22
C LEU A 117 -10.04 -0.50 0.35
N SER A 118 -10.02 -0.83 -0.93
CA SER A 118 -11.06 -0.49 -1.92
C SER A 118 -10.99 -1.46 -3.10
N PRO A 119 -12.01 -1.52 -3.97
CA PRO A 119 -11.97 -2.38 -5.16
C PRO A 119 -10.76 -2.16 -6.07
N HIS A 120 -10.22 -0.93 -6.12
CA HIS A 120 -9.00 -0.61 -6.87
C HIS A 120 -7.73 -1.27 -6.28
N ASN A 121 -7.69 -1.47 -4.96
CA ASN A 121 -6.53 -2.02 -4.26
C ASN A 121 -6.67 -3.52 -3.95
N ILE A 122 -7.73 -4.16 -4.43
CA ILE A 122 -7.93 -5.60 -4.40
C ILE A 122 -7.62 -6.11 -5.81
N LEU A 123 -6.40 -6.60 -6.01
CA LEU A 123 -5.93 -7.10 -7.31
C LEU A 123 -6.23 -8.59 -7.47
N LEU A 124 -6.37 -9.04 -8.72
CA LEU A 124 -6.56 -10.43 -9.09
C LEU A 124 -5.34 -10.90 -9.88
N ASP A 125 -4.69 -11.96 -9.40
CA ASP A 125 -3.62 -12.62 -10.16
C ASP A 125 -4.19 -13.41 -11.36
N ARG A 126 -3.29 -13.95 -12.18
CA ARG A 126 -3.66 -14.72 -13.39
C ARG A 126 -4.49 -15.98 -13.10
N LYS A 127 -4.53 -16.44 -11.85
CA LYS A 127 -5.33 -17.58 -11.39
C LYS A 127 -6.66 -17.15 -10.77
N GLY A 128 -6.94 -15.84 -10.73
CA GLY A 128 -8.15 -15.27 -10.13
C GLY A 128 -8.09 -15.15 -8.61
N HIS A 129 -6.91 -15.32 -8.01
CA HIS A 129 -6.70 -15.17 -6.58
C HIS A 129 -6.41 -13.72 -6.21
N ILE A 130 -6.77 -13.34 -4.99
CA ILE A 130 -6.68 -11.95 -4.52
C ILE A 130 -5.28 -11.61 -4.00
N LYS A 131 -4.82 -10.39 -4.33
CA LYS A 131 -3.66 -9.73 -3.71
C LYS A 131 -4.02 -8.30 -3.32
N LEU A 132 -3.83 -7.95 -2.04
CA LEU A 132 -4.05 -6.59 -1.53
C LEU A 132 -2.83 -5.73 -1.85
N ALA A 133 -3.07 -4.62 -2.55
CA ALA A 133 -2.08 -3.63 -2.94
C ALA A 133 -2.10 -2.41 -2.02
N LYS A 134 -1.00 -1.65 -2.00
CA LYS A 134 -0.86 -0.36 -1.29
C LYS A 134 -1.13 -0.43 0.23
N PHE A 135 -1.06 -1.60 0.83
CA PHE A 135 -1.41 -1.82 2.24
C PHE A 135 -0.46 -1.15 3.24
N GLY A 136 0.76 -0.82 2.84
CA GLY A 136 1.78 -0.23 3.72
C GLY A 136 1.76 1.29 3.81
N LEU A 137 0.90 1.98 3.04
CA LEU A 137 0.94 3.44 2.93
C LEU A 137 0.74 4.14 4.28
N TYR A 138 -0.25 3.71 5.06
CA TYR A 138 -0.54 4.26 6.38
C TYR A 138 0.61 4.06 7.37
N HIS A 139 1.24 2.89 7.34
CA HIS A 139 2.39 2.59 8.19
C HIS A 139 3.62 3.44 7.82
N MET A 140 3.99 3.49 6.54
CA MET A 140 5.22 4.17 6.11
C MET A 140 5.17 5.69 6.30
N THR A 141 3.98 6.28 6.31
CA THR A 141 3.74 7.73 6.43
C THR A 141 3.40 8.19 7.85
N ALA A 142 3.83 7.43 8.87
CA ALA A 142 3.53 7.74 10.27
C ALA A 142 2.05 8.00 10.50
N HIS A 143 1.20 7.06 10.07
CA HIS A 143 -0.25 7.16 10.24
C HIS A 143 -0.90 8.37 9.54
N GLY A 144 -0.23 8.93 8.54
CA GLY A 144 -0.69 10.09 7.79
C GLY A 144 0.02 11.40 8.15
N ASP A 145 0.79 11.44 9.24
CA ASP A 145 1.44 12.68 9.70
C ASP A 145 2.52 13.20 8.74
N ASP A 146 3.14 12.30 7.96
CA ASP A 146 4.23 12.63 7.04
C ASP A 146 3.75 12.98 5.62
N VAL A 147 2.43 13.19 5.39
CA VAL A 147 1.83 13.53 4.08
C VAL A 147 0.67 14.52 4.20
N ASP A 148 0.44 15.33 3.14
CA ASP A 148 -0.61 16.37 3.14
C ASP A 148 -1.96 15.91 2.54
N PHE A 149 -2.15 14.60 2.37
CA PHE A 149 -3.38 14.04 1.80
C PHE A 149 -3.99 12.99 2.73
N PRO A 150 -5.33 12.86 2.75
CA PRO A 150 -5.98 11.84 3.57
C PRO A 150 -5.62 10.44 3.06
N ILE A 151 -5.27 9.55 3.99
CA ILE A 151 -5.02 8.14 3.67
C ILE A 151 -6.32 7.37 3.77
N GLY A 152 -6.76 6.85 2.62
CA GLY A 152 -7.98 6.07 2.48
C GLY A 152 -8.95 6.72 1.51
N TYR A 153 -10.12 6.09 1.39
CA TYR A 153 -11.18 6.53 0.49
C TYR A 153 -12.42 6.84 1.33
N PRO A 154 -12.97 8.06 1.30
CA PRO A 154 -14.07 8.46 2.16
C PRO A 154 -15.27 7.50 2.15
N SER A 155 -15.61 6.95 0.97
CA SER A 155 -16.71 5.99 0.81
C SER A 155 -16.49 4.62 1.47
N TYR A 156 -15.27 4.34 1.94
CA TYR A 156 -14.87 3.06 2.55
C TYR A 156 -14.36 3.24 3.99
N LEU A 157 -14.49 4.44 4.57
CA LEU A 157 -14.14 4.69 5.96
C LEU A 157 -15.28 4.25 6.88
N ALA A 158 -14.90 3.76 8.07
CA ALA A 158 -15.86 3.49 9.13
C ALA A 158 -16.49 4.80 9.64
N PRO A 159 -17.73 4.76 10.17
CA PRO A 159 -18.42 5.91 10.77
C PRO A 159 -17.64 6.59 11.89
#